data_AF-A0A935KJI8-F1
#
_entry.id   AF-A0A935KJI8-F1
#
_cell.length_a   1.000
_cell.length_b   1.000
_cell.length_c   1.000
_cell.angle_alpha   90.00
_cell.angle_beta   90.00
_cell.angle_gamma   90.00
#
_symmetry.space_group_name_H-M   'P 1'
#
loop_
_entity.id
_entity.type
_entity.pdbx_description
1 polymer ?
#
loop_
_entity_poly.entity_id
_entity_poly.type
_entity_poly.pdbx_seq_one_letter_code
_entity_poly.pdbx_strand_id
1 'polypeptide(L)'
;MPISFPNEKELIEAINNREVCLLLGAGFTYGLRNIAGGKFKSAGELAGKIQKDLFPTWSESDQKNFNSLDKIISESIKQNKKEQLSELLKSELSIREEDLDIDYKLLAVPNWCRVYTLNVDNTLELIFRNNTLPLTQYKFPQSLEFHDRSNFHETQAIYLHGKLPCDIENELVSLLNLT
;
A
#
# COMPACT_ATOMS: atom_id res chain seq x y z
N MET A 1 32.34 7.56 -8.60
CA MET A 1 31.73 8.90 -8.79
C MET A 1 30.96 9.24 -7.52
N PRO A 2 31.17 10.40 -6.90
CA PRO A 2 30.28 10.84 -5.83
C PRO A 2 28.88 11.06 -6.40
N ILE A 3 27.86 10.53 -5.74
CA ILE A 3 26.47 10.80 -6.08
C ILE A 3 26.21 12.24 -5.63
N SER A 4 26.08 13.15 -6.59
CA SER A 4 25.53 14.48 -6.31
C SER A 4 24.03 14.36 -6.35
N PHE A 5 23.35 14.72 -5.26
CA PHE A 5 21.90 14.87 -5.29
C PHE A 5 21.54 16.12 -6.09
N PRO A 6 20.46 16.08 -6.89
CA PRO A 6 20.00 17.27 -7.60
C PRO A 6 19.61 18.35 -6.60
N ASN A 7 19.86 19.61 -6.93
CA ASN A 7 19.26 20.73 -6.20
C ASN A 7 17.75 20.82 -6.51
N GLU A 8 17.02 21.69 -5.80
CA GLU A 8 15.55 21.80 -5.94
C GLU A 8 15.13 22.09 -7.38
N LYS A 9 15.81 23.00 -8.08
CA LYS A 9 15.51 23.35 -9.47
C LYS A 9 15.71 22.15 -10.40
N GLU A 10 16.83 21.46 -10.26
CA GLU A 10 17.13 20.25 -11.03
C GLU A 10 16.12 19.14 -10.78
N LEU A 11 15.66 18.98 -9.52
CA LEU A 11 14.64 17.99 -9.18
C LEU A 11 13.29 18.34 -9.81
N ILE A 12 12.87 19.61 -9.76
CA ILE A 12 11.63 20.08 -10.40
C ILE A 12 11.70 19.86 -11.92
N GLU A 13 12.83 20.17 -12.55
CA GLU A 13 13.03 19.93 -13.99
C GLU A 13 12.95 18.43 -14.31
N ALA A 14 13.62 17.57 -13.54
CA ALA A 14 13.58 16.11 -13.73
C ALA A 14 12.16 15.53 -13.52
N ILE A 15 11.40 16.06 -12.55
CA ILE A 15 9.99 15.69 -12.34
C ILE A 15 9.13 16.09 -13.55
N ASN A 16 9.28 17.32 -14.04
CA ASN A 16 8.54 17.82 -15.20
C ASN A 16 8.88 17.05 -16.49
N ASN A 17 10.14 16.61 -16.60
CA ASN A 17 10.63 15.78 -17.72
C ASN A 17 10.30 14.29 -17.55
N ARG A 18 9.61 13.89 -16.47
CA ARG A 18 9.26 12.50 -16.14
C ARG A 18 10.47 11.57 -16.01
N GLU A 19 11.58 12.08 -15.49
CA GLU A 19 12.83 11.33 -15.26
C GLU A 19 12.88 10.73 -13.85
N VAL A 20 11.91 11.09 -13.00
CA VAL A 20 11.83 10.65 -11.60
C VAL A 20 10.65 9.70 -11.40
N CYS A 21 10.89 8.66 -10.62
CA CYS A 21 9.86 7.79 -10.08
C CYS A 21 9.67 8.09 -8.59
N LEU A 22 8.42 8.02 -8.12
CA LEU A 22 8.09 8.14 -6.72
C LEU A 22 8.06 6.75 -6.08
N LEU A 23 8.63 6.58 -4.89
CA LEU A 23 8.53 5.35 -4.09
C LEU A 23 7.88 5.67 -2.75
N LEU A 24 6.80 4.96 -2.42
CA LEU A 24 6.01 5.15 -1.21
C LEU A 24 6.02 3.88 -0.35
N GLY A 25 5.95 4.07 0.96
CA GLY A 25 5.78 3.00 1.94
C GLY A 25 4.83 3.43 3.05
N ALA A 26 4.68 2.58 4.08
CA ALA A 26 3.65 2.74 5.11
C ALA A 26 3.74 4.06 5.89
N GLY A 27 4.92 4.69 5.92
CA GLY A 27 5.11 6.02 6.49
C GLY A 27 4.31 7.11 5.77
N PHE A 28 4.03 6.95 4.47
CA PHE A 28 3.23 7.91 3.70
C PHE A 28 1.79 8.00 4.20
N THR A 29 1.17 6.87 4.54
CA THR A 29 -0.22 6.80 5.02
C THR A 29 -0.31 6.79 6.54
N TYR A 30 0.82 6.97 7.24
CA TYR A 30 0.87 6.97 8.69
C TYR A 30 0.04 8.11 9.26
N GLY A 31 -0.89 7.78 10.16
CA GLY A 31 -1.74 8.76 10.83
C GLY A 31 -3.02 9.13 10.09
N LEU A 32 -3.20 8.69 8.83
CA LEU A 32 -4.49 8.80 8.14
C LEU A 32 -5.58 8.04 8.91
N ARG A 33 -6.81 8.55 8.81
CA ARG A 33 -7.97 7.91 9.42
C ARG A 33 -8.48 6.80 8.50
N ASN A 34 -8.58 5.59 9.03
CA ASN A 34 -9.14 4.46 8.31
C ASN A 34 -10.68 4.44 8.35
N ILE A 35 -11.30 3.60 7.52
CA ILE A 35 -12.76 3.54 7.43
C ILE A 35 -13.45 3.06 8.72
N ALA A 36 -12.71 2.37 9.60
CA ALA A 36 -13.15 2.01 10.95
C ALA A 36 -13.10 3.19 11.94
N GLY A 37 -12.67 4.37 11.50
CA GLY A 37 -12.59 5.60 12.30
C GLY A 37 -11.32 5.71 13.16
N GLY A 38 -10.44 4.70 13.13
CA GLY A 38 -9.14 4.69 13.79
C GLY A 38 -8.04 5.28 12.92
N LYS A 39 -6.79 5.24 13.41
CA LYS A 39 -5.60 5.52 12.60
C LYS A 39 -5.14 4.24 11.89
N PHE A 40 -4.44 4.41 10.77
CA PHE A 40 -3.67 3.33 10.16
C PHE A 40 -2.75 2.67 11.19
N LYS A 41 -2.89 1.35 11.32
CA LYS A 41 -2.14 0.54 12.28
C LYS A 41 -0.77 0.22 11.72
N SER A 42 0.25 0.26 12.59
CA SER A 42 1.53 -0.39 12.31
C SER A 42 1.35 -1.91 12.14
N ALA A 43 2.36 -2.59 11.58
CA ALA A 43 2.31 -4.04 11.39
C ALA A 43 2.05 -4.81 12.70
N GLY A 44 2.65 -4.38 13.81
CA GLY A 44 2.44 -5.00 15.13
C GLY A 44 1.04 -4.75 15.70
N GLU A 45 0.52 -3.54 15.57
CA GLU A 45 -0.86 -3.22 15.99
C GLU A 45 -1.90 -3.97 15.15
N LEU A 46 -1.64 -4.11 13.85
CA LEU A 46 -2.50 -4.88 12.95
C LEU A 46 -2.45 -6.38 13.31
N ALA A 47 -1.28 -6.93 13.62
CA ALA A 47 -1.16 -8.31 14.07
C ALA A 47 -1.97 -8.56 15.35
N GLY A 48 -1.84 -7.67 16.36
CA GLY A 48 -2.63 -7.75 17.59
C GLY A 48 -4.13 -7.61 17.35
N LYS A 49 -4.54 -6.76 16.40
CA LYS A 49 -5.95 -6.62 16.00
C LYS A 49 -6.49 -7.89 15.36
N ILE A 50 -5.72 -8.53 14.48
CA ILE A 50 -6.08 -9.82 13.86
C ILE A 50 -6.19 -10.90 14.94
N GLN A 51 -5.21 -11.01 15.85
CA GLN A 51 -5.28 -11.96 16.97
C GLN A 51 -6.57 -11.79 17.78
N LYS A 52 -6.88 -10.56 18.19
CA LYS A 52 -8.03 -10.25 19.03
C LYS A 52 -9.36 -10.59 18.34
N ASP A 53 -9.50 -10.24 17.08
CA ASP A 53 -10.78 -10.32 16.37
C ASP A 53 -11.00 -11.72 15.77
N LEU A 54 -9.96 -12.34 15.21
CA LEU A 54 -10.08 -13.64 14.55
C LEU A 54 -9.78 -14.79 15.52
N PHE A 55 -9.03 -14.58 16.60
CA PHE A 55 -8.61 -15.65 17.51
C PHE A 55 -8.81 -15.30 18.99
N PRO A 56 -10.04 -14.94 19.41
CA PRO A 56 -10.32 -14.46 20.76
C PRO A 56 -10.08 -15.51 21.86
N THR A 57 -10.01 -16.79 21.51
CA THR A 57 -9.83 -17.92 22.46
C THR A 57 -8.39 -18.40 22.58
N TRP A 58 -7.44 -17.75 21.90
CA TRP A 58 -6.03 -18.13 21.96
C TRP A 58 -5.41 -17.87 23.33
N SER A 59 -4.59 -18.83 23.77
CA SER A 59 -3.82 -18.70 25.00
C SER A 59 -2.72 -17.64 24.87
N GLU A 60 -2.14 -17.20 25.99
CA GLU A 60 -0.98 -16.32 25.97
C GLU A 60 0.20 -16.92 25.20
N SER A 61 0.38 -18.25 25.24
CA SER A 61 1.42 -18.93 24.46
C SER A 61 1.15 -18.83 22.96
N ASP A 62 -0.09 -19.00 22.52
CA ASP A 62 -0.46 -18.87 21.10
C ASP A 62 -0.23 -17.42 20.62
N GLN A 63 -0.67 -16.44 21.41
CA GLN A 63 -0.47 -15.02 21.09
C GLN A 63 1.01 -14.64 20.93
N LYS A 64 1.89 -15.21 21.77
CA LYS A 64 3.35 -15.04 21.64
C LYS A 64 3.91 -15.71 20.38
N ASN A 65 3.41 -16.90 20.03
CA ASN A 65 3.87 -17.63 18.85
C ASN A 65 3.50 -16.93 17.54
N PHE A 66 2.35 -16.24 17.50
CA PHE A 66 1.81 -15.56 16.32
C PHE A 66 1.85 -14.02 16.43
N ASN A 67 2.86 -13.48 17.10
CA ASN A 67 2.97 -12.04 17.42
C ASN A 67 3.40 -11.13 16.26
N SER A 68 3.73 -11.69 15.09
CA SER A 68 4.13 -10.96 13.89
C SER A 68 3.08 -11.07 12.80
N LEU A 69 2.98 -10.03 11.96
CA LEU A 69 1.94 -9.90 10.95
C LEU A 69 1.97 -11.05 9.93
N ASP A 70 3.18 -11.49 9.55
CA ASP A 70 3.41 -12.60 8.63
C ASP A 70 2.86 -13.93 9.17
N LYS A 71 3.14 -14.23 10.44
CA LYS A 71 2.70 -15.46 11.09
C LYS A 71 1.19 -15.49 11.27
N ILE A 72 0.59 -14.38 11.72
CA ILE A 72 -0.85 -14.33 11.96
C ILE A 72 -1.68 -14.35 10.67
N ILE A 73 -1.20 -13.72 9.59
CA ILE A 73 -1.82 -13.84 8.27
C ILE A 73 -1.76 -15.28 7.79
N SER A 74 -0.57 -15.90 7.83
CA SER A 74 -0.39 -17.29 7.44
C SER A 74 -1.30 -18.24 8.21
N GLU A 75 -1.43 -18.03 9.53
CA GLU A 75 -2.30 -18.84 10.38
C GLU A 75 -3.79 -18.60 10.10
N SER A 76 -4.19 -17.36 9.82
CA SER A 76 -5.56 -17.03 9.41
C SER A 76 -5.96 -17.76 8.13
N ILE A 77 -5.05 -17.89 7.17
CA ILE A 77 -5.29 -18.65 5.93
C ILE A 77 -5.41 -20.14 6.25
N LYS A 78 -4.47 -20.70 7.02
CA LYS A 78 -4.48 -22.12 7.42
C LYS A 78 -5.76 -22.53 8.16
N GLN A 79 -6.30 -21.64 8.99
CA GLN A 79 -7.55 -21.86 9.73
C GLN A 79 -8.81 -21.44 8.97
N ASN A 80 -8.71 -21.21 7.66
CA ASN A 80 -9.83 -20.86 6.79
C ASN A 80 -10.60 -19.60 7.24
N LYS A 81 -9.87 -18.57 7.72
CA LYS A 81 -10.41 -17.27 8.15
C LYS A 81 -10.18 -16.14 7.15
N LYS A 82 -10.01 -16.50 5.88
CA LYS A 82 -9.59 -15.59 4.81
C LYS A 82 -10.60 -14.47 4.54
N GLU A 83 -11.90 -14.75 4.59
CA GLU A 83 -12.91 -13.73 4.35
C GLU A 83 -12.90 -12.69 5.48
N GLN A 84 -12.88 -13.14 6.74
CA GLN A 84 -12.82 -12.27 7.92
C GLN A 84 -11.54 -11.45 7.94
N LEU A 85 -10.40 -12.05 7.54
CA LEU A 85 -9.14 -11.34 7.42
C LEU A 85 -9.22 -10.25 6.33
N SER A 86 -9.82 -10.55 5.18
CA SER A 86 -9.98 -9.59 4.09
C SER A 86 -10.85 -8.40 4.49
N GLU A 87 -11.96 -8.66 5.16
CA GLU A 87 -12.82 -7.60 5.71
C GLU A 87 -12.11 -6.74 6.76
N LEU A 88 -11.37 -7.38 7.67
CA LEU A 88 -10.58 -6.67 8.67
C LEU A 88 -9.52 -5.79 8.01
N LEU A 89 -8.71 -6.33 7.08
CA LEU A 89 -7.68 -5.56 6.38
C LEU A 89 -8.29 -4.40 5.58
N LYS A 90 -9.40 -4.62 4.89
CA LYS A 90 -10.13 -3.55 4.20
C LYS A 90 -10.60 -2.47 5.17
N SER A 91 -11.10 -2.85 6.35
CA SER A 91 -11.55 -1.89 7.36
C SER A 91 -10.42 -1.07 7.99
N GLU A 92 -9.25 -1.70 8.17
CA GLU A 92 -8.13 -1.13 8.90
C GLU A 92 -7.13 -0.38 8.02
N LEU A 93 -7.06 -0.73 6.73
CA LEU A 93 -6.10 -0.22 5.75
C LEU A 93 -6.77 0.47 4.55
N SER A 94 -8.06 0.82 4.65
CA SER A 94 -8.68 1.72 3.67
C SER A 94 -9.03 3.04 4.33
N ILE A 95 -9.00 4.12 3.57
CA ILE A 95 -9.50 5.44 3.97
C ILE A 95 -10.78 5.76 3.20
N ARG A 96 -11.56 6.71 3.74
CA ARG A 96 -12.65 7.36 3.00
C ARG A 96 -12.12 8.59 2.28
N GLU A 97 -12.83 9.04 1.25
CA GLU A 97 -12.39 10.20 0.47
C GLU A 97 -12.43 11.49 1.30
N GLU A 98 -13.43 11.64 2.17
CA GLU A 98 -13.58 12.76 3.09
C GLU A 98 -12.49 12.83 4.17
N ASP A 99 -11.80 11.72 4.42
CA ASP A 99 -10.70 11.63 5.39
C ASP A 99 -9.32 11.89 4.74
N LEU A 100 -9.27 12.11 3.41
CA LEU A 100 -8.04 12.43 2.70
C LEU A 100 -7.72 13.93 2.79
N ASP A 101 -6.62 14.25 3.49
CA ASP A 101 -6.13 15.62 3.64
C ASP A 101 -5.73 16.23 2.27
N ILE A 102 -5.89 17.55 2.13
CA ILE A 102 -5.59 18.30 0.92
C ILE A 102 -4.12 18.19 0.52
N ASP A 103 -3.22 18.07 1.50
CA ASP A 103 -1.79 17.95 1.26
C ASP A 103 -1.43 16.68 0.49
N TYR A 104 -2.19 15.59 0.69
CA TYR A 104 -2.00 14.35 -0.08
C TYR A 104 -2.40 14.52 -1.55
N LYS A 105 -3.35 15.41 -1.85
CA LYS A 105 -3.77 15.70 -3.23
C LYS A 105 -2.69 16.43 -4.01
N LEU A 106 -1.75 17.11 -3.34
CA LEU A 106 -0.59 17.70 -3.99
C LEU A 106 0.32 16.66 -4.64
N LEU A 107 0.28 15.40 -4.16
CA LEU A 107 1.02 14.31 -4.78
C LEU A 107 0.55 14.00 -6.21
N ALA A 108 -0.68 14.38 -6.58
CA ALA A 108 -1.20 14.22 -7.93
C ALA A 108 -0.73 15.33 -8.89
N VAL A 109 -0.17 16.44 -8.39
CA VAL A 109 0.23 17.58 -9.23
C VAL A 109 1.41 17.24 -10.16
N PRO A 110 2.48 16.58 -9.70
CA PRO A 110 3.59 16.24 -10.57
C PRO A 110 3.23 15.16 -11.60
N ASN A 111 3.81 15.25 -12.79
CA ASN A 111 3.63 14.26 -13.86
C ASN A 111 4.54 13.04 -13.66
N TRP A 112 4.29 12.26 -12.61
CA TRP A 112 5.11 11.10 -12.29
C TRP A 112 5.21 10.13 -13.47
N CYS A 113 6.42 9.73 -13.85
CA CYS A 113 6.61 8.61 -14.77
C CYS A 113 5.97 7.34 -14.18
N ARG A 114 6.23 7.11 -12.89
CA ARG A 114 5.71 5.98 -12.15
C ARG A 114 5.70 6.25 -10.65
N VAL A 115 4.71 5.69 -9.98
CA VAL A 115 4.61 5.62 -8.53
C VAL A 115 4.73 4.16 -8.13
N TYR A 116 5.75 3.81 -7.36
CA TYR A 116 5.89 2.51 -6.73
C TYR A 116 5.41 2.60 -5.30
N THR A 117 4.67 1.61 -4.82
CA THR A 117 4.21 1.58 -3.43
C THR A 117 4.34 0.21 -2.81
N LEU A 118 4.78 0.17 -1.55
CA LEU A 118 4.73 -0.99 -0.67
C LEU A 118 3.40 -1.08 0.09
N ASN A 119 2.55 -0.07 -0.02
CA ASN A 119 1.25 -0.05 0.62
C ASN A 119 0.26 -0.87 -0.18
N VAL A 120 -0.69 -1.46 0.51
CA VAL A 120 -1.81 -2.20 -0.10
C VAL A 120 -3.13 -1.43 -0.04
N ASP A 121 -3.11 -0.22 0.52
CA ASP A 121 -4.28 0.63 0.76
C ASP A 121 -4.84 1.30 -0.51
N ASN A 122 -6.00 1.95 -0.37
CA ASN A 122 -6.69 2.67 -1.45
C ASN A 122 -6.28 4.16 -1.56
N THR A 123 -5.23 4.61 -0.87
CA THR A 123 -4.91 6.05 -0.78
C THR A 123 -4.51 6.64 -2.12
N LEU A 124 -3.64 5.96 -2.89
CA LEU A 124 -3.23 6.44 -4.22
C LEU A 124 -4.42 6.57 -5.18
N GLU A 125 -5.36 5.63 -5.14
CA GLU A 125 -6.56 5.72 -5.96
C GLU A 125 -7.35 6.98 -5.64
N LEU A 126 -7.49 7.32 -4.36
CA LEU A 126 -8.23 8.51 -3.92
C LEU A 126 -7.51 9.82 -4.26
N ILE A 127 -6.18 9.85 -4.12
CA ILE A 127 -5.36 11.01 -4.48
C ILE A 127 -5.51 11.34 -5.96
N PHE A 128 -5.44 10.33 -6.83
CA PHE A 128 -5.43 10.52 -8.27
C PHE A 128 -6.81 10.47 -8.93
N ARG A 129 -7.88 10.15 -8.20
CA ARG A 129 -9.25 9.97 -8.74
C ARG A 129 -9.73 11.15 -9.58
N ASN A 130 -9.43 12.38 -9.14
CA ASN A 130 -9.85 13.61 -9.78
C ASN A 130 -8.70 14.33 -10.50
N ASN A 131 -7.59 13.62 -10.75
CA ASN A 131 -6.46 14.21 -11.46
C ASN A 131 -6.74 14.33 -12.96
N THR A 132 -6.08 15.27 -13.61
CA THR A 132 -6.21 15.49 -15.06
C THR A 132 -5.63 14.31 -15.85
N LEU A 133 -4.58 13.68 -15.31
CA LEU A 133 -4.01 12.45 -15.87
C LEU A 133 -4.62 11.22 -15.17
N PRO A 134 -5.10 10.22 -15.91
CA PRO A 134 -5.59 8.99 -15.34
C PRO A 134 -4.48 8.24 -14.61
N LEU A 135 -4.86 7.53 -13.54
CA LEU A 135 -3.98 6.60 -12.82
C LEU A 135 -4.26 5.17 -13.26
N THR A 136 -3.29 4.57 -13.94
CA THR A 136 -3.32 3.14 -14.28
C THR A 136 -2.56 2.35 -13.21
N GLN A 137 -3.19 1.30 -12.69
CA GLN A 137 -2.72 0.60 -11.50
C GLN A 137 -2.36 -0.85 -11.82
N TYR A 138 -1.25 -1.31 -11.27
CA TYR A 138 -0.64 -2.59 -11.56
C TYR A 138 -0.17 -3.29 -10.28
N LYS A 139 -0.19 -4.63 -10.26
CA LYS A 139 0.28 -5.45 -9.14
C LYS A 139 1.51 -6.26 -9.56
N PHE A 140 2.60 -6.17 -8.81
CA PHE A 140 3.78 -7.01 -9.02
C PHE A 140 3.55 -8.45 -8.52
N PRO A 141 4.08 -9.51 -9.16
CA PRO A 141 4.83 -9.54 -10.42
C PRO A 141 3.93 -9.67 -11.66
N GLN A 142 2.62 -9.82 -11.48
CA GLN A 142 1.64 -10.11 -12.54
C GLN A 142 1.64 -9.04 -13.67
N SER A 143 2.16 -7.85 -13.38
CA SER A 143 2.25 -6.73 -14.30
C SER A 143 3.65 -6.46 -14.87
N LEU A 144 4.61 -7.40 -14.75
CA LEU A 144 6.00 -7.21 -15.24
C LEU A 144 6.12 -7.12 -16.77
N GLU A 145 5.07 -7.47 -17.52
CA GLU A 145 4.90 -7.09 -18.92
C GLU A 145 4.66 -5.57 -19.02
N PHE A 146 5.64 -4.76 -18.63
CA PHE A 146 5.43 -3.32 -18.58
C PHE A 146 5.32 -2.75 -19.99
N HIS A 147 4.14 -2.18 -20.26
CA HIS A 147 3.88 -1.23 -21.32
C HIS A 147 4.93 -0.11 -21.34
N ASP A 148 5.19 0.38 -22.54
CA ASP A 148 6.21 1.38 -22.83
C ASP A 148 6.11 2.59 -21.88
N ARG A 149 7.25 2.94 -21.26
CA ARG A 149 7.39 4.13 -20.40
C ARG A 149 7.14 5.42 -21.19
N SER A 150 7.09 5.33 -22.52
CA SER A 150 6.76 6.43 -23.42
C SER A 150 5.28 6.82 -23.45
N ASN A 151 4.37 6.08 -22.78
CA ASN A 151 2.96 6.49 -22.79
C ASN A 151 2.75 7.73 -21.90
N PHE A 152 2.87 8.91 -22.52
CA PHE A 152 2.85 10.19 -21.83
C PHE A 152 1.47 10.59 -21.26
N HIS A 153 0.44 9.79 -21.50
CA HIS A 153 -0.96 10.15 -21.23
C HIS A 153 -1.52 9.65 -19.89
N GLU A 154 -0.73 8.96 -19.07
CA GLU A 154 -1.16 8.44 -17.77
C GLU A 154 -0.05 8.45 -16.73
N THR A 155 -0.42 8.42 -15.45
CA THR A 155 0.46 8.03 -14.34
C THR A 155 0.29 6.54 -14.06
N GLN A 156 1.39 5.81 -13.87
CA GLN A 156 1.35 4.40 -13.53
C GLN A 156 1.66 4.18 -12.04
N ALA A 157 0.77 3.51 -11.30
CA ALA A 157 1.03 3.05 -9.93
C ALA A 157 1.30 1.54 -9.88
N ILE A 158 2.45 1.15 -9.32
CA ILE A 158 2.86 -0.25 -9.16
C ILE A 158 2.81 -0.61 -7.68
N TYR A 159 1.90 -1.50 -7.34
CA TYR A 159 1.74 -2.08 -6.02
C TYR A 159 2.65 -3.29 -5.88
N LEU A 160 3.78 -3.08 -5.19
CA LEU A 160 4.81 -4.09 -5.00
C LEU A 160 4.36 -5.20 -4.04
N HIS A 161 3.44 -4.87 -3.14
CA HIS A 161 2.88 -5.76 -2.12
C HIS A 161 1.41 -6.14 -2.39
N GLY A 162 0.97 -6.08 -3.66
CA GLY A 162 -0.45 -6.25 -4.00
C GLY A 162 -1.30 -5.05 -3.56
N LYS A 163 -2.61 -5.14 -3.78
CA LYS A 163 -3.55 -4.03 -3.54
C LYS A 163 -4.87 -4.55 -3.01
N LEU A 164 -5.40 -3.92 -1.97
CA LEU A 164 -6.75 -4.17 -1.46
C LEU A 164 -7.84 -3.63 -2.42
N PRO A 165 -8.97 -4.36 -2.58
CA PRO A 165 -9.18 -5.73 -2.10
C PRO A 165 -8.26 -6.71 -2.85
N CYS A 166 -7.65 -7.63 -2.11
CA CYS A 166 -6.70 -8.62 -2.63
C CYS A 166 -7.20 -10.04 -2.39
N ASP A 167 -6.81 -10.96 -3.28
CA ASP A 167 -6.83 -12.38 -2.96
C ASP A 167 -5.69 -12.69 -1.99
N ILE A 168 -6.00 -12.87 -0.72
CA ILE A 168 -5.02 -13.03 0.36
C ILE A 168 -4.07 -14.21 0.09
N GLU A 169 -4.59 -15.31 -0.45
CA GLU A 169 -3.81 -16.55 -0.64
C GLU A 169 -2.76 -16.37 -1.74
N ASN A 170 -3.12 -15.69 -2.82
CA ASN A 170 -2.24 -15.51 -3.97
C ASN A 170 -1.39 -14.23 -3.89
N GLU A 171 -1.89 -13.18 -3.24
CA GLU A 171 -1.27 -11.85 -3.24
C GLU A 171 -0.50 -11.51 -1.97
N LEU A 172 -0.91 -11.97 -0.77
CA LEU A 172 -0.22 -11.62 0.48
C LEU A 172 0.82 -12.66 0.92
N VAL A 173 0.57 -13.95 0.66
CA VAL A 173 1.50 -15.04 1.04
C VAL A 173 2.82 -14.98 0.25
N SER A 174 2.76 -14.57 -1.02
CA SER A 174 3.95 -14.40 -1.87
C SER A 174 4.91 -13.32 -1.35
N LEU A 175 4.42 -12.38 -0.54
CA LEU A 175 5.19 -11.26 0.01
C LEU A 175 5.86 -11.58 1.33
N LEU A 176 5.22 -12.40 2.16
CA LEU A 176 5.76 -12.86 3.44
C LEU A 176 6.92 -13.85 3.27
N ASN A 177 7.06 -14.44 2.08
CA ASN A 177 8.14 -15.36 1.73
C ASN A 177 9.37 -14.65 1.10
N LEU A 178 9.34 -13.33 0.95
CA LEU A 178 10.43 -12.51 0.39
C LEU A 178 11.20 -11.69 1.45
N THR A 179 10.84 -11.83 2.73
CA THR A 179 11.50 -11.23 3.90
C THR A 179 12.09 -12.31 4.80
#